data_AF-A0A9C6WW00-F1
#
_entry.id   AF-A0A9C6WW00-F1
#
_cell.length_a   1.000
_cell.length_b   1.000
_cell.length_c   1.000
_cell.angle_alpha   90.00
_cell.angle_beta   90.00
_cell.angle_gamma   90.00
#
_symmetry.space_group_name_H-M   'P 1'
#
loop_
_entity.id
_entity.type
_entity.pdbx_description
1 polymer ?
#
loop_
_entity_poly.entity_id
_entity_poly.type
_entity_poly.pdbx_seq_one_letter_code
_entity_poly.pdbx_strand_id
1 'polypeptide(L)'
;MHAKTTIMASPNFTKNCMWLNGKEESFGGNARLLSCLKEIQKRAQEDGTSKEILKWNIHVCSENNFPTAAGLASSAAGYACFVYALAKLYKVKGDVSQIARQGSGSACRSLEGGFVRWHMGNASNGSDSLATQVVPASHWPEMHVIILVVNDKKKKVSSTSGMQRSVETSELLKHRVAHCVPQRIAAIEKAIHNRDFPTFAEITMKDSNQFHAVALDTYPPAVYMNDVSHAIVDLIHCFNQVKGCTKVAYTFDAGPNACLYLLESAVAETMALVDYFFPSNNSGNTVQGLPVPPCNAKETVQAIEAVGMQKQDDGLLKYVIHTRIGEGAKELTDSGTHLLSASGLPLRLA
;
A
#
# COMPACT_ATOMS: atom_id res chain seq x y z
N MET A 1 4.27 -6.77 5.74
CA MET A 1 3.10 -6.07 6.32
C MET A 1 1.83 -6.75 5.83
N HIS A 2 0.80 -6.87 6.65
CA HIS A 2 -0.47 -7.51 6.24
C HIS A 2 -1.68 -7.00 7.04
N ALA A 3 -2.86 -7.12 6.42
CA ALA A 3 -4.14 -7.13 7.09
C ALA A 3 -4.57 -8.59 7.31
N LYS A 4 -5.15 -8.89 8.47
CA LYS A 4 -5.75 -10.19 8.76
C LYS A 4 -7.21 -9.97 9.14
N THR A 5 -8.12 -10.68 8.48
CA THR A 5 -9.57 -10.59 8.70
C THR A 5 -10.16 -11.97 8.95
N THR A 6 -11.03 -12.07 9.94
CA THR A 6 -11.90 -13.23 10.18
C THR A 6 -13.35 -12.79 10.02
N ILE A 7 -14.13 -13.57 9.27
CA ILE A 7 -15.55 -13.33 9.05
C ILE A 7 -16.33 -14.57 9.44
N MET A 8 -17.39 -14.38 10.21
CA MET A 8 -18.33 -15.43 10.59
C MET A 8 -19.74 -15.00 10.18
N ALA A 9 -20.50 -15.90 9.55
CA ALA A 9 -21.93 -15.74 9.34
C ALA A 9 -22.68 -16.70 10.29
N SER A 10 -23.77 -16.24 10.90
CA SER A 10 -24.56 -17.06 11.82
C SER A 10 -26.03 -16.65 11.81
N PRO A 11 -26.98 -17.61 11.89
CA PRO A 11 -28.40 -17.29 12.04
C PRO A 11 -28.71 -16.60 13.38
N ASN A 12 -27.82 -16.73 14.37
CA ASN A 12 -27.99 -16.17 15.71
C ASN A 12 -27.50 -14.70 15.81
N PHE A 13 -26.85 -14.17 14.78
CA PHE A 13 -26.43 -12.78 14.77
C PHE A 13 -27.60 -11.87 14.40
N THR A 14 -27.84 -10.85 15.22
CA THR A 14 -28.97 -9.92 15.05
C THR A 14 -28.65 -8.75 14.11
N LYS A 15 -27.37 -8.43 13.91
CA LYS A 15 -26.89 -7.36 13.04
C LYS A 15 -25.50 -7.66 12.49
N ASN A 16 -25.13 -7.01 11.39
CA ASN A 16 -23.75 -7.00 10.93
C ASN A 16 -22.87 -6.18 11.88
N CYS A 17 -21.73 -6.73 12.29
CA CYS A 17 -20.76 -6.06 13.16
C CYS A 17 -19.36 -6.07 12.55
N MET A 18 -18.58 -5.02 12.80
CA MET A 18 -17.16 -5.00 12.46
C MET A 18 -16.32 -4.46 13.60
N TRP A 19 -15.17 -5.09 13.82
CA TRP A 19 -14.11 -4.59 14.69
C TRP A 19 -12.83 -4.43 13.89
N LEU A 20 -12.16 -3.29 14.07
CA LEU A 20 -10.86 -3.00 13.48
C LEU A 20 -9.86 -2.69 14.60
N ASN A 21 -8.81 -3.51 14.70
CA ASN A 21 -7.80 -3.42 15.75
C ASN A 21 -8.41 -3.33 17.16
N GLY A 22 -9.39 -4.19 17.45
CA GLY A 22 -10.05 -4.28 18.76
C GLY A 22 -11.12 -3.21 19.04
N LYS A 23 -11.36 -2.26 18.14
CA LYS A 23 -12.41 -1.23 18.28
C LYS A 23 -13.59 -1.54 17.38
N GLU A 24 -14.82 -1.43 17.90
CA GLU A 24 -16.04 -1.58 17.09
C GLU A 24 -16.17 -0.39 16.13
N GLU A 25 -16.45 -0.70 14.87
CA GLU A 25 -16.63 0.26 13.79
C GLU A 25 -18.05 0.16 13.23
N SER A 26 -18.57 1.26 12.70
CA SER A 26 -19.92 1.26 12.11
C SER A 26 -19.95 0.46 10.82
N PHE A 27 -20.59 -0.72 10.84
CA PHE A 27 -20.83 -1.51 9.64
C PHE A 27 -21.93 -0.89 8.77
N GLY A 28 -23.10 -0.66 9.36
CA GLY A 28 -24.28 -0.15 8.64
C GLY A 28 -24.13 1.30 8.14
N GLY A 29 -23.25 2.10 8.76
CA GLY A 29 -22.93 3.45 8.29
C GLY A 29 -21.88 3.48 7.17
N ASN A 30 -21.28 2.34 6.82
CA ASN A 30 -20.19 2.28 5.85
C ASN A 30 -20.69 1.73 4.50
N ALA A 31 -21.06 2.65 3.61
CA ALA A 31 -21.58 2.34 2.28
C ALA A 31 -20.64 1.44 1.44
N ARG A 32 -19.32 1.54 1.65
CA ARG A 32 -18.32 0.74 0.92
C ARG A 32 -18.33 -0.72 1.36
N LEU A 33 -18.39 -0.99 2.66
CA LEU A 33 -18.54 -2.36 3.19
C LEU A 33 -19.86 -2.99 2.72
N LEU A 34 -20.94 -2.22 2.77
CA LEU A 34 -22.25 -2.67 2.31
C LEU A 34 -22.24 -2.99 0.80
N SER A 35 -21.58 -2.17 -0.02
CA SER A 35 -21.43 -2.42 -1.46
C SER A 35 -20.66 -3.72 -1.72
N CYS A 36 -19.50 -3.89 -1.07
CA CYS A 36 -18.72 -5.12 -1.17
C CYS A 36 -19.52 -6.36 -0.74
N LEU A 37 -20.23 -6.30 0.39
CA LEU A 37 -21.04 -7.41 0.89
C LEU A 37 -22.19 -7.75 -0.07
N LYS A 38 -22.90 -6.74 -0.58
CA LYS A 38 -24.00 -6.94 -1.51
C LYS A 38 -23.52 -7.62 -2.80
N GLU A 39 -22.43 -7.13 -3.39
CA GLU A 39 -21.95 -7.68 -4.66
C GLU A 39 -21.34 -9.08 -4.52
N ILE A 40 -20.63 -9.36 -3.42
CA ILE A 40 -20.13 -10.72 -3.20
C ILE A 40 -21.27 -11.71 -2.91
N GLN A 41 -22.35 -11.29 -2.23
CA GLN A 41 -23.53 -12.13 -2.01
C GLN A 41 -24.29 -12.39 -3.32
N LYS A 42 -24.44 -11.37 -4.17
CA LYS A 42 -25.01 -11.54 -5.51
C LYS A 42 -24.21 -12.56 -6.32
N ARG A 43 -22.88 -12.43 -6.33
CA ARG A 43 -22.00 -13.36 -7.03
C ARG A 43 -22.05 -14.77 -6.44
N ALA A 44 -22.09 -14.90 -5.12
CA ALA A 44 -22.24 -16.18 -4.45
C ALA A 44 -23.54 -16.88 -4.83
N GLN A 45 -24.64 -16.13 -4.97
CA GLN A 45 -25.90 -16.68 -5.45
C GLN A 45 -25.80 -17.20 -6.89
N GLU A 46 -25.11 -16.48 -7.78
CA GLU A 46 -24.83 -16.93 -9.15
C GLU A 46 -23.97 -18.21 -9.16
N ASP A 47 -23.02 -18.33 -8.23
CA ASP A 47 -22.16 -19.51 -8.05
C ASP A 47 -22.82 -20.69 -7.31
N GLY A 48 -24.09 -20.56 -6.91
CA GLY A 48 -24.90 -21.63 -6.32
C GLY A 48 -24.87 -21.72 -4.79
N THR A 49 -24.37 -20.70 -4.08
CA THR A 49 -24.40 -20.65 -2.62
C THR A 49 -25.83 -20.55 -2.09
N SER A 50 -26.13 -21.31 -1.01
CA SER A 50 -27.47 -21.35 -0.41
C SER A 50 -27.97 -19.95 -0.04
N LYS A 51 -29.22 -19.64 -0.41
CA LYS A 51 -29.87 -18.38 -0.03
C LYS A 51 -30.03 -18.21 1.48
N GLU A 52 -29.92 -19.29 2.26
CA GLU A 52 -30.06 -19.23 3.71
C GLU A 52 -28.86 -18.52 4.37
N ILE A 53 -27.64 -18.98 4.09
CA ILE A 53 -26.41 -18.38 4.65
C ILE A 53 -26.22 -16.93 4.18
N LEU A 54 -26.69 -16.58 2.99
CA LEU A 54 -26.62 -15.21 2.46
C LEU A 54 -27.56 -14.22 3.19
N LYS A 55 -28.56 -14.72 3.93
CA LYS A 55 -29.44 -13.90 4.77
C LYS A 55 -28.91 -13.69 6.18
N TRP A 56 -27.93 -14.48 6.60
CA TRP A 56 -27.36 -14.38 7.93
C TRP A 56 -26.55 -13.10 8.06
N ASN A 57 -26.62 -12.47 9.24
CA ASN A 57 -25.72 -11.39 9.57
C ASN A 57 -24.29 -11.92 9.71
N ILE A 58 -23.32 -11.03 9.47
CA ILE A 58 -21.89 -11.32 9.57
C ILE A 58 -21.23 -10.51 10.68
N HIS A 59 -20.34 -11.16 11.40
CA HIS A 59 -19.39 -10.51 12.31
C HIS A 59 -18.01 -10.56 11.67
N VAL A 60 -17.35 -9.40 11.62
CA VAL A 60 -16.06 -9.20 10.96
C VAL A 60 -15.07 -8.68 11.98
N CYS A 61 -13.97 -9.38 12.24
CA CYS A 61 -12.87 -8.82 13.01
C CYS A 61 -11.63 -8.74 12.14
N SER A 62 -11.01 -7.56 12.09
CA SER A 62 -9.82 -7.30 11.29
C SER A 62 -8.74 -6.63 12.13
N GLU A 63 -7.48 -6.99 11.88
CA GLU A 63 -6.31 -6.33 12.45
C GLU A 63 -5.24 -6.09 11.39
N ASN A 64 -4.44 -5.05 11.58
CA ASN A 64 -3.30 -4.74 10.72
C ASN A 64 -2.03 -4.69 11.59
N ASN A 65 -0.92 -5.26 11.10
CA ASN A 65 0.36 -5.21 11.81
C ASN A 65 1.21 -3.97 11.48
N PHE A 66 0.56 -2.92 10.98
CA PHE A 66 1.16 -1.63 10.64
C PHE A 66 0.19 -0.51 11.04
N PRO A 67 0.66 0.70 11.38
CA PRO A 67 -0.22 1.73 11.92
C PRO A 67 -1.27 2.18 10.89
N THR A 68 -2.54 2.07 11.28
CA THR A 68 -3.69 2.31 10.39
C THR A 68 -3.73 3.73 9.82
N ALA A 69 -3.12 4.70 10.50
CA ALA A 69 -3.11 6.12 10.12
C ALA A 69 -1.82 6.60 9.43
N ALA A 70 -0.76 5.79 9.37
CA ALA A 70 0.57 6.19 8.87
C ALA A 70 0.67 6.28 7.33
N GLY A 71 -0.43 6.47 6.63
CA GLY A 71 -0.42 6.61 5.17
C GLY A 71 0.00 5.37 4.37
N LEU A 72 0.26 4.22 5.01
CA LEU A 72 0.70 2.95 4.40
C LEU A 72 -0.45 2.15 3.75
N ALA A 73 -1.37 2.82 3.06
CA ALA A 73 -2.48 2.21 2.31
C ALA A 73 -3.35 1.18 3.10
N SER A 74 -3.59 1.40 4.40
CA SER A 74 -4.36 0.48 5.27
C SER A 74 -5.73 0.07 4.74
N SER A 75 -6.44 0.98 4.07
CA SER A 75 -7.73 0.66 3.43
C SER A 75 -7.61 -0.35 2.29
N ALA A 76 -6.52 -0.33 1.52
CA ALA A 76 -6.35 -1.23 0.38
C ALA A 76 -6.23 -2.68 0.83
N ALA A 77 -5.30 -2.95 1.76
CA ALA A 77 -5.13 -4.27 2.35
C ALA A 77 -6.37 -4.73 3.10
N GLY A 78 -7.03 -3.84 3.85
CA GLY A 78 -8.26 -4.15 4.59
C GLY A 78 -9.42 -4.59 3.70
N TYR A 79 -9.76 -3.81 2.66
CA TYR A 79 -10.84 -4.18 1.74
C TYR A 79 -10.49 -5.41 0.88
N ALA A 80 -9.23 -5.58 0.50
CA ALA A 80 -8.79 -6.79 -0.21
C ALA A 80 -8.99 -8.04 0.68
N CYS A 81 -8.54 -7.98 1.93
CA CYS A 81 -8.69 -9.08 2.88
C CYS A 81 -10.17 -9.36 3.20
N PHE A 82 -10.98 -8.32 3.38
CA PHE A 82 -12.42 -8.43 3.61
C PHE A 82 -13.14 -9.15 2.45
N VAL A 83 -12.93 -8.68 1.20
CA VAL A 83 -13.55 -9.30 0.03
C VAL A 83 -13.04 -10.71 -0.21
N TYR A 84 -11.73 -10.95 -0.04
CA TYR A 84 -11.15 -12.27 -0.18
C TYR A 84 -11.73 -13.25 0.87
N ALA A 85 -11.86 -12.83 2.13
CA ALA A 85 -12.45 -13.65 3.18
C ALA A 85 -13.94 -13.94 2.92
N LEU A 86 -14.72 -12.97 2.43
CA LEU A 86 -16.10 -13.21 2.01
C LEU A 86 -16.20 -14.17 0.84
N ALA A 87 -15.29 -14.05 -0.14
CA ALA A 87 -15.24 -14.95 -1.27
C ALA A 87 -15.00 -16.40 -0.81
N LYS A 88 -14.11 -16.60 0.18
CA LYS A 88 -13.89 -17.92 0.80
C LYS A 88 -15.12 -18.42 1.58
N LEU A 89 -15.69 -17.58 2.44
CA LEU A 89 -16.87 -17.91 3.23
C LEU A 89 -18.05 -18.35 2.36
N TYR A 90 -18.30 -17.62 1.27
CA TYR A 90 -19.41 -17.87 0.36
C TYR A 90 -19.05 -18.67 -0.89
N LYS A 91 -17.83 -19.25 -0.94
CA LYS A 91 -17.35 -20.11 -2.03
C LYS A 91 -17.48 -19.48 -3.43
N VAL A 92 -17.27 -18.16 -3.51
CA VAL A 92 -17.28 -17.41 -4.77
C VAL A 92 -16.09 -17.84 -5.62
N LYS A 93 -16.33 -18.04 -6.91
CA LYS A 93 -15.33 -18.48 -7.89
C LYS A 93 -14.84 -17.30 -8.74
N GLY A 94 -13.59 -17.42 -9.19
CA GLY A 94 -12.97 -16.47 -10.12
C GLY A 94 -12.47 -15.19 -9.44
N ASP A 95 -12.23 -14.17 -10.26
CA ASP A 95 -11.67 -12.89 -9.82
C ASP A 95 -12.69 -12.06 -9.02
N VAL A 96 -12.24 -11.50 -7.90
CA VAL A 96 -13.02 -10.61 -7.03
C VAL A 96 -12.45 -9.19 -6.99
N SER A 97 -11.52 -8.85 -7.90
CA SER A 97 -10.89 -7.53 -7.98
C SER A 97 -11.89 -6.40 -8.19
N GLN A 98 -12.94 -6.63 -8.97
CA GLN A 98 -14.01 -5.67 -9.19
C GLN A 98 -14.78 -5.34 -7.90
N ILE A 99 -14.98 -6.33 -7.03
CA ILE A 99 -15.68 -6.16 -5.75
C ILE A 99 -14.77 -5.43 -4.77
N ALA A 100 -13.49 -5.81 -4.68
CA ALA A 100 -12.51 -5.12 -3.85
C ALA A 100 -12.36 -3.64 -4.23
N ARG A 101 -12.35 -3.34 -5.53
CA ARG A 101 -12.29 -1.97 -6.08
C ARG A 101 -13.41 -1.06 -5.56
N GLN A 102 -14.62 -1.59 -5.36
CA GLN A 102 -15.76 -0.81 -4.85
C GLN A 102 -15.57 -0.39 -3.38
N GLY A 103 -14.86 -1.19 -2.60
CA GLY A 103 -14.52 -0.85 -1.22
C GLY A 103 -13.42 0.22 -1.16
N SER A 104 -12.35 -0.01 -1.90
CA SER A 104 -11.28 0.95 -2.12
C SER A 104 -10.63 0.66 -3.47
N GLY A 105 -10.48 1.67 -4.33
CA GLY A 105 -9.99 1.47 -5.70
C GLY A 105 -8.68 0.67 -5.76
N SER A 106 -7.72 1.00 -4.89
CA SER A 106 -6.43 0.29 -4.83
C SER A 106 -6.48 -1.11 -4.21
N ALA A 107 -7.56 -1.50 -3.53
CA ALA A 107 -7.68 -2.82 -2.91
C ALA A 107 -7.67 -3.96 -3.95
N CYS A 108 -8.14 -3.71 -5.17
CA CYS A 108 -8.10 -4.69 -6.26
C CYS A 108 -6.67 -5.20 -6.53
N ARG A 109 -5.65 -4.35 -6.37
CA ARG A 109 -4.24 -4.71 -6.61
C ARG A 109 -3.63 -5.56 -5.50
N SER A 110 -4.26 -5.64 -4.33
CA SER A 110 -3.75 -6.40 -3.18
C SER A 110 -4.30 -7.83 -3.11
N LEU A 111 -5.14 -8.24 -4.06
CA LEU A 111 -5.60 -9.63 -4.16
C LEU A 111 -4.50 -10.54 -4.71
N GLU A 112 -3.72 -10.04 -5.67
CA GLU A 112 -2.62 -10.76 -6.30
C GLU A 112 -1.25 -10.37 -5.71
N GLY A 113 -0.29 -11.28 -5.84
CA GLY A 113 1.11 -11.06 -5.45
C GLY A 113 1.96 -10.48 -6.57
N GLY A 114 3.20 -10.14 -6.26
CA GLY A 114 4.17 -9.65 -7.25
C GLY A 114 3.91 -8.22 -7.71
N PHE A 115 4.04 -7.98 -9.02
CA PHE A 115 3.71 -6.71 -9.63
C PHE A 115 2.33 -6.80 -10.26
N VAL A 116 1.45 -5.84 -9.94
CA VAL A 116 0.02 -5.92 -10.28
C VAL A 116 -0.41 -4.62 -10.94
N ARG A 117 -1.11 -4.75 -12.07
CA ARG A 117 -1.73 -3.62 -12.78
C ARG A 117 -3.21 -3.57 -12.47
N TRP A 118 -3.73 -2.37 -12.17
CA TRP A 118 -5.15 -2.08 -12.25
C TRP A 118 -5.44 -1.42 -13.59
N HIS A 119 -6.26 -2.07 -14.41
CA HIS A 119 -6.74 -1.54 -15.68
C HIS A 119 -7.87 -0.54 -15.42
N MET A 120 -7.81 0.64 -16.04
CA MET A 120 -8.85 1.65 -15.86
C MET A 120 -10.21 1.19 -16.38
N GLY A 121 -10.23 0.36 -17.43
CA GLY A 121 -11.43 -0.05 -18.15
C GLY A 121 -12.02 1.07 -19.01
N ASN A 122 -12.85 0.67 -19.97
CA ASN A 122 -13.61 1.55 -20.87
C ASN A 122 -15.12 1.32 -20.75
N ALA A 123 -15.56 0.20 -20.16
CA ALA A 123 -16.97 -0.10 -20.00
C ALA A 123 -17.59 0.81 -18.94
N SER A 124 -18.73 1.44 -19.26
CA SER A 124 -19.42 2.37 -18.35
C SER A 124 -19.95 1.72 -17.07
N ASN A 125 -20.21 0.41 -17.11
CA ASN A 125 -20.57 -0.39 -15.93
C ASN A 125 -19.34 -0.80 -15.08
N GLY A 126 -18.12 -0.47 -15.53
CA GLY A 126 -16.86 -0.79 -14.88
C GLY A 126 -16.48 -2.27 -14.91
N SER A 127 -17.06 -3.09 -15.78
CA SER A 127 -16.81 -4.55 -15.83
C SER A 127 -15.42 -4.94 -16.35
N ASP A 128 -14.66 -4.01 -16.93
CA ASP A 128 -13.31 -4.21 -17.44
C ASP A 128 -12.24 -3.44 -16.64
N SER A 129 -12.66 -2.77 -15.55
CA SER A 129 -11.76 -2.08 -14.64
C SER A 129 -11.31 -3.02 -13.50
N LEU A 130 -10.31 -3.85 -13.78
CA LEU A 130 -9.91 -4.98 -12.94
C LEU A 130 -8.39 -5.04 -12.72
N ALA A 131 -7.96 -5.84 -11.75
CA ALA A 131 -6.53 -6.05 -11.50
C ALA A 131 -6.03 -7.32 -12.20
N THR A 132 -4.81 -7.27 -12.74
CA THR A 132 -4.10 -8.46 -13.26
C THR A 132 -2.66 -8.48 -12.75
N GLN A 133 -2.15 -9.67 -12.46
CA GLN A 133 -0.74 -9.87 -12.19
C GLN A 133 0.07 -9.63 -13.47
N VAL A 134 1.08 -8.77 -13.39
CA VAL A 134 2.07 -8.53 -14.45
C VAL A 134 3.12 -9.64 -14.41
N VAL A 135 3.71 -9.86 -13.23
CA VAL A 135 4.61 -10.97 -12.93
C VAL A 135 4.47 -11.39 -11.46
N PRO A 136 4.70 -12.67 -11.11
CA PRO A 136 4.62 -13.15 -9.73
C PRO A 136 5.75 -12.58 -8.85
N ALA A 137 5.62 -12.70 -7.53
CA ALA A 137 6.62 -12.23 -6.58
C ALA A 137 8.01 -12.89 -6.79
N SER A 138 8.01 -14.16 -7.19
CA SER A 138 9.22 -14.92 -7.53
C SER A 138 9.94 -14.41 -8.78
N HIS A 139 9.32 -13.54 -9.58
CA HIS A 139 9.95 -13.01 -10.80
C HIS A 139 11.10 -12.06 -10.51
N TRP A 140 11.10 -11.32 -9.40
CA TRP A 140 12.18 -10.38 -9.07
C TRP A 140 12.51 -10.42 -7.57
N PRO A 141 13.06 -11.55 -7.08
CA PRO A 141 13.26 -11.78 -5.64
C PRO A 141 14.25 -10.81 -5.00
N GLU A 142 15.17 -10.24 -5.79
CA GLU A 142 16.14 -9.25 -5.35
C GLU A 142 15.51 -7.87 -5.11
N MET A 143 14.25 -7.64 -5.47
CA MET A 143 13.56 -6.37 -5.24
C MET A 143 13.12 -6.22 -3.79
N HIS A 144 13.76 -5.29 -3.08
CA HIS A 144 13.48 -4.93 -1.70
C HIS A 144 12.76 -3.59 -1.60
N VAL A 145 12.14 -3.37 -0.45
CA VAL A 145 11.42 -2.14 -0.11
C VAL A 145 11.83 -1.67 1.27
N ILE A 146 12.24 -0.42 1.38
CA ILE A 146 12.47 0.26 2.67
C ILE A 146 11.45 1.38 2.81
N ILE A 147 10.70 1.38 3.91
CA ILE A 147 9.72 2.42 4.20
C ILE A 147 10.26 3.28 5.33
N LEU A 148 10.47 4.57 5.05
CA LEU A 148 10.88 5.56 6.03
C LEU A 148 9.64 6.25 6.60
N VAL A 149 9.32 5.97 7.87
CA VAL A 149 8.12 6.51 8.51
C VAL A 149 8.46 7.84 9.16
N VAL A 150 8.12 8.93 8.48
CA VAL A 150 8.25 10.32 8.93
C VAL A 150 7.10 10.69 9.87
N ASN A 151 5.87 10.29 9.53
CA ASN A 151 4.68 10.59 10.31
C ASN A 151 3.72 9.40 10.32
N ASP A 152 3.24 9.04 11.51
CA ASP A 152 2.27 7.98 11.75
C ASP A 152 0.87 8.50 12.10
N LYS A 153 0.68 9.82 12.16
CA LYS A 153 -0.60 10.49 12.45
C LYS A 153 -1.49 10.60 11.22
N LYS A 154 -2.78 10.87 11.46
CA LYS A 154 -3.82 11.01 10.44
C LYS A 154 -3.45 12.06 9.39
N LYS A 155 -3.66 11.72 8.11
CA LYS A 155 -3.46 12.60 6.95
C LYS A 155 -4.24 13.91 7.10
N LYS A 156 -3.63 15.02 6.71
CA LYS A 156 -4.31 16.34 6.63
C LYS A 156 -5.45 16.33 5.61
N VAL A 157 -5.20 15.77 4.42
CA VAL A 157 -6.18 15.61 3.34
C VAL A 157 -6.34 14.13 3.04
N SER A 158 -7.58 13.63 3.01
CA SER A 158 -7.83 12.23 2.63
C SER A 158 -7.55 12.02 1.13
N SER A 159 -7.12 10.83 0.73
CA SER A 159 -6.90 10.53 -0.69
C SER A 159 -8.18 10.68 -1.51
N THR A 160 -9.34 10.26 -0.98
CA THR A 160 -10.64 10.38 -1.66
C THR A 160 -10.99 11.84 -1.94
N SER A 161 -10.93 12.71 -0.93
CA SER A 161 -11.25 14.13 -1.09
C SER A 161 -10.21 14.86 -1.93
N GLY A 162 -8.93 14.51 -1.78
CA GLY A 162 -7.83 15.09 -2.54
C GLY A 162 -7.92 14.78 -4.03
N MET A 163 -8.09 13.50 -4.39
CA MET A 163 -8.16 13.10 -5.80
C MET A 163 -9.40 13.66 -6.50
N GLN A 164 -10.56 13.72 -5.83
CA GLN A 164 -11.77 14.28 -6.40
C GLN A 164 -11.59 15.78 -6.71
N ARG A 165 -10.99 16.53 -5.77
CA ARG A 165 -10.66 17.93 -5.98
C ARG A 165 -9.66 18.13 -7.11
N SER A 166 -8.65 17.26 -7.23
CA SER A 166 -7.70 17.31 -8.35
C SER A 166 -8.41 17.12 -9.70
N VAL A 167 -9.37 16.20 -9.79
CA VAL A 167 -10.20 16.02 -10.99
C VAL A 167 -10.96 17.29 -11.35
N GLU A 168 -11.49 17.99 -10.35
CA GLU A 168 -12.29 19.20 -10.53
C GLU A 168 -11.46 20.44 -10.90
N THR A 169 -10.20 20.52 -10.44
CA THR A 169 -9.47 21.80 -10.41
C THR A 169 -8.07 21.78 -11.03
N SER A 170 -7.43 20.62 -11.20
CA SER A 170 -6.07 20.55 -11.76
C SER A 170 -6.11 20.40 -13.29
N GLU A 171 -5.52 21.36 -13.99
CA GLU A 171 -5.33 21.27 -15.43
C GLU A 171 -4.19 20.30 -15.78
N LEU A 172 -3.19 20.17 -14.91
CA LEU A 172 -2.08 19.22 -15.10
C LEU A 172 -2.55 17.76 -15.05
N LEU A 173 -3.57 17.44 -14.27
CA LEU A 173 -4.11 16.07 -14.17
C LEU A 173 -4.63 15.57 -15.53
N LYS A 174 -5.30 16.44 -16.30
CA LYS A 174 -5.85 16.08 -17.62
C LYS A 174 -4.75 15.61 -18.56
N HIS A 175 -3.66 16.37 -18.64
CA HIS A 175 -2.51 16.00 -19.47
C HIS A 175 -1.82 14.73 -18.95
N ARG A 176 -1.65 14.60 -17.63
CA ARG A 176 -1.06 13.41 -17.00
C ARG A 176 -1.80 12.13 -17.40
N VAL A 177 -3.13 12.14 -17.32
CA VAL A 177 -3.97 10.97 -17.64
C VAL A 177 -3.96 10.67 -19.14
N ALA A 178 -4.08 11.69 -19.99
CA ALA A 178 -4.18 11.51 -21.43
C ALA A 178 -2.86 11.06 -22.09
N HIS A 179 -1.70 11.54 -21.59
CA HIS A 179 -0.43 11.38 -22.30
C HIS A 179 0.68 10.74 -21.47
N CYS A 180 0.83 11.09 -20.19
CA CYS A 180 1.97 10.61 -19.40
C CYS A 180 1.77 9.17 -18.90
N VAL A 181 0.62 8.88 -18.28
CA VAL A 181 0.37 7.59 -17.63
C VAL A 181 0.38 6.41 -18.63
N PRO A 182 -0.29 6.48 -19.80
CA PRO A 182 -0.27 5.36 -20.75
C PRO A 182 1.13 4.96 -21.19
N GLN A 183 1.99 5.95 -21.47
CA GLN A 183 3.39 5.72 -21.87
C GLN A 183 4.21 5.13 -20.72
N ARG A 184 4.05 5.65 -19.50
CA ARG A 184 4.75 5.14 -18.31
C ARG A 184 4.34 3.71 -17.97
N ILE A 185 3.06 3.37 -18.11
CA ILE A 185 2.58 2.00 -17.89
C ILE A 185 3.26 1.04 -18.85
N ALA A 186 3.28 1.34 -20.15
CA ALA A 186 3.96 0.49 -21.13
C ALA A 186 5.46 0.33 -20.84
N ALA A 187 6.13 1.43 -20.47
CA ALA A 187 7.56 1.42 -20.17
C ALA A 187 7.89 0.68 -18.86
N ILE A 188 7.12 0.88 -17.79
CA ILE A 188 7.40 0.24 -16.49
C ILE A 188 7.08 -1.25 -16.51
N GLU A 189 6.04 -1.70 -17.23
CA GLU A 189 5.77 -3.14 -17.41
C GLU A 189 6.94 -3.81 -18.14
N LYS A 190 7.45 -3.19 -19.21
CA LYS A 190 8.65 -3.69 -19.91
C LYS A 190 9.86 -3.74 -18.97
N ALA A 191 10.08 -2.72 -18.15
CA ALA A 191 11.17 -2.69 -17.19
C ALA A 191 11.05 -3.81 -16.14
N ILE A 192 9.84 -4.05 -15.63
CA ILE A 192 9.54 -5.15 -14.69
C ILE A 192 9.80 -6.52 -15.32
N HIS A 193 9.32 -6.75 -16.54
CA HIS A 193 9.56 -8.02 -17.25
C HIS A 193 11.06 -8.28 -17.45
N ASN A 194 11.82 -7.25 -17.78
CA ASN A 194 13.26 -7.34 -18.04
C ASN A 194 14.15 -7.21 -16.80
N ARG A 195 13.58 -7.00 -15.61
CA ARG A 195 14.32 -6.65 -14.38
C ARG A 195 15.27 -5.46 -14.56
N ASP A 196 14.86 -4.49 -15.39
CA ASP A 196 15.60 -3.26 -15.66
C ASP A 196 15.36 -2.26 -14.52
N PHE A 197 16.18 -2.36 -13.47
CA PHE A 197 16.08 -1.51 -12.30
C PHE A 197 16.24 -0.02 -12.62
N PRO A 198 17.23 0.43 -13.41
CA PRO A 198 17.36 1.85 -13.75
C PRO A 198 16.09 2.45 -14.38
N THR A 199 15.51 1.78 -15.39
CA THR A 199 14.27 2.28 -16.02
C THR A 199 13.08 2.24 -15.06
N PHE A 200 12.94 1.15 -14.28
CA PHE A 200 11.91 1.04 -13.23
C PHE A 200 12.01 2.19 -12.22
N ALA A 201 13.23 2.47 -11.74
CA ALA A 201 13.51 3.47 -10.73
C ALA A 201 13.22 4.89 -11.23
N GLU A 202 13.66 5.22 -12.44
CA GLU A 202 13.42 6.52 -13.06
C GLU A 202 11.92 6.80 -13.23
N ILE A 203 11.16 5.82 -13.76
CA ILE A 203 9.71 5.97 -13.93
C ILE A 203 9.03 6.12 -12.57
N THR A 204 9.43 5.32 -11.57
CA THR A 204 8.87 5.36 -10.21
C THR A 204 9.03 6.75 -9.59
N MET A 205 10.24 7.32 -9.63
CA MET A 205 10.50 8.66 -9.07
C MET A 205 9.77 9.75 -9.85
N LYS A 206 9.77 9.71 -11.20
CA LYS A 206 9.06 10.69 -12.03
C LYS A 206 7.55 10.64 -11.84
N ASP A 207 6.98 9.45 -11.65
CA ASP A 207 5.54 9.30 -11.46
C ASP A 207 5.09 9.77 -10.08
N SER A 208 5.88 9.47 -9.03
CA SER A 208 5.71 10.05 -7.70
C SER A 208 5.74 11.58 -7.75
N ASN A 209 6.78 12.17 -8.33
CA ASN A 209 6.92 13.62 -8.43
C ASN A 209 5.74 14.26 -9.17
N GLN A 210 5.32 13.68 -10.30
CA GLN A 210 4.20 14.23 -11.07
C GLN A 210 2.85 14.08 -10.35
N PHE A 211 2.66 13.02 -9.56
CA PHE A 211 1.50 12.91 -8.67
C PHE A 211 1.46 14.07 -7.66
N HIS A 212 2.56 14.36 -6.98
CA HIS A 212 2.61 15.49 -6.03
C HIS A 212 2.54 16.86 -6.72
N ALA A 213 3.02 16.99 -7.95
CA ALA A 213 2.84 18.21 -8.75
C ALA A 213 1.36 18.46 -9.08
N VAL A 214 0.60 17.42 -9.45
CA VAL A 214 -0.86 17.53 -9.64
C VAL A 214 -1.56 17.88 -8.33
N ALA A 215 -1.13 17.27 -7.22
CA ALA A 215 -1.69 17.57 -5.90
C ALA A 215 -1.46 19.03 -5.49
N LEU A 216 -0.32 19.61 -5.90
CA LEU A 216 0.00 21.03 -5.70
C LEU A 216 -0.77 21.97 -6.66
N ASP A 217 -1.02 21.54 -7.90
CA ASP A 217 -1.83 22.27 -8.91
C ASP A 217 -3.33 22.30 -8.59
N THR A 218 -3.79 21.41 -7.71
CA THR A 218 -5.17 21.34 -7.22
C THR A 218 -5.53 22.59 -6.40
N TYR A 219 -6.80 23.04 -6.42
CA TYR A 219 -7.23 24.21 -5.64
C TYR A 219 -8.40 23.93 -4.67
N PRO A 220 -8.26 24.21 -3.36
CA PRO A 220 -7.00 24.47 -2.64
C PRO A 220 -6.05 23.26 -2.70
N PRO A 221 -4.73 23.48 -2.60
CA PRO A 221 -3.72 22.45 -2.82
C PRO A 221 -3.79 21.32 -1.79
N ALA A 222 -3.49 20.11 -2.26
CA ALA A 222 -3.29 18.94 -1.43
C ALA A 222 -1.79 18.70 -1.22
N VAL A 223 -1.24 19.20 -0.11
CA VAL A 223 0.19 19.03 0.22
C VAL A 223 0.39 17.78 1.07
N TYR A 224 1.14 16.82 0.54
CA TYR A 224 1.41 15.52 1.18
C TYR A 224 2.86 15.37 1.65
N MET A 225 3.83 15.72 0.80
CA MET A 225 5.25 15.76 1.14
C MET A 225 5.56 16.95 2.07
N ASN A 226 6.54 16.78 2.93
CA ASN A 226 7.08 17.84 3.80
C ASN A 226 8.61 17.95 3.63
N ASP A 227 9.24 18.82 4.42
CA ASP A 227 10.69 19.07 4.33
C ASP A 227 11.51 17.78 4.53
N VAL A 228 11.08 16.89 5.42
CA VAL A 228 11.73 15.58 5.62
C VAL A 228 11.60 14.70 4.37
N SER A 229 10.42 14.70 3.71
CA SER A 229 10.25 14.01 2.43
C SER A 229 11.20 14.54 1.36
N HIS A 230 11.39 15.86 1.28
CA HIS A 230 12.30 16.49 0.32
C HIS A 230 13.78 16.19 0.64
N ALA A 231 14.17 16.21 1.92
CA ALA A 231 15.51 15.80 2.33
C ALA A 231 15.80 14.33 1.98
N ILE A 232 14.80 13.43 2.08
CA ILE A 232 14.94 12.04 1.64
C ILE A 232 15.15 11.98 0.11
N VAL A 233 14.39 12.75 -0.67
CA VAL A 233 14.57 12.85 -2.13
C VAL A 233 16.00 13.28 -2.47
N ASP A 234 16.51 14.31 -1.78
CA ASP A 234 17.87 14.82 -1.99
C ASP A 234 18.93 13.78 -1.65
N LEU A 235 18.78 13.06 -0.53
CA LEU A 235 19.66 11.95 -0.17
C LEU A 235 19.72 10.88 -1.27
N ILE A 236 18.57 10.47 -1.80
CA ILE A 236 18.50 9.42 -2.82
C ILE A 236 19.15 9.89 -4.13
N HIS A 237 18.94 11.13 -4.55
CA HIS A 237 19.62 11.68 -5.73
C HIS A 237 21.12 11.79 -5.52
N CYS A 238 21.59 12.30 -4.38
CA CYS A 238 23.01 12.37 -4.05
C CYS A 238 23.65 10.98 -4.04
N PHE A 239 22.98 9.98 -3.46
CA PHE A 239 23.48 8.61 -3.43
C PHE A 239 23.61 8.01 -4.83
N ASN A 240 22.57 8.14 -5.66
CA ASN A 240 22.60 7.68 -7.05
C ASN A 240 23.70 8.39 -7.87
N GLN A 241 23.89 9.70 -7.65
CA GLN A 241 24.93 10.49 -8.29
C GLN A 241 26.33 10.02 -7.91
N VAL A 242 26.61 9.88 -6.60
CA VAL A 242 27.90 9.41 -6.08
C VAL A 242 28.26 8.01 -6.59
N LYS A 243 27.25 7.14 -6.75
CA LYS A 243 27.44 5.79 -7.31
C LYS A 243 27.53 5.76 -8.84
N GLY A 244 27.29 6.88 -9.52
CA GLY A 244 27.28 6.96 -10.99
C GLY A 244 26.19 6.12 -11.66
N CYS A 245 25.22 5.60 -10.90
CA CYS A 245 24.11 4.79 -11.40
C CYS A 245 22.94 4.79 -10.42
N THR A 246 21.72 4.51 -10.92
CA THR A 246 20.52 4.47 -10.09
C THR A 246 20.50 3.19 -9.24
N LYS A 247 20.73 3.34 -7.93
CA LYS A 247 20.71 2.26 -6.92
C LYS A 247 19.41 2.20 -6.13
N VAL A 248 18.76 3.35 -5.94
CA VAL A 248 17.54 3.47 -5.13
C VAL A 248 16.54 4.38 -5.86
N ALA A 249 15.27 4.00 -5.81
CA ALA A 249 14.15 4.80 -6.28
C ALA A 249 13.28 5.17 -5.08
N TYR A 250 12.81 6.40 -5.01
CA TYR A 250 11.80 6.80 -4.04
C TYR A 250 10.41 6.90 -4.69
N THR A 251 9.37 6.69 -3.89
CA THR A 251 7.99 7.07 -4.21
C THR A 251 7.25 7.47 -2.94
N PHE A 252 6.28 8.36 -3.08
CA PHE A 252 5.48 8.90 -2.00
C PHE A 252 4.00 8.82 -2.35
N ASP A 253 3.21 8.19 -1.48
CA ASP A 253 1.75 8.19 -1.57
C ASP A 253 1.16 9.52 -1.05
N ALA A 254 -0.13 9.54 -0.73
CA ALA A 254 -0.80 10.65 -0.06
C ALA A 254 -0.36 10.81 1.41
N GLY A 255 0.91 11.14 1.65
CA GLY A 255 1.53 11.41 2.95
C GLY A 255 3.05 11.58 2.83
N PRO A 256 3.74 11.92 3.94
CA PRO A 256 5.17 12.25 3.90
C PRO A 256 6.11 11.04 3.97
N ASN A 257 5.58 9.83 4.14
CA ASN A 257 6.38 8.62 4.31
C ASN A 257 6.97 8.20 2.96
N ALA A 258 8.29 7.97 2.94
CA ALA A 258 8.99 7.54 1.75
C ALA A 258 8.95 6.02 1.62
N CYS A 259 8.63 5.53 0.43
CA CYS A 259 8.82 4.14 0.05
C CYS A 259 10.00 4.07 -0.92
N LEU A 260 11.04 3.35 -0.54
CA LEU A 260 12.26 3.19 -1.32
C LEU A 260 12.29 1.81 -1.95
N TYR A 261 12.39 1.74 -3.27
CA TYR A 261 12.68 0.51 -4.01
C TYR A 261 14.16 0.42 -4.31
N LEU A 262 14.74 -0.75 -4.13
CA LEU A 262 16.14 -1.04 -4.33
C LEU A 262 16.38 -2.54 -4.47
N LEU A 263 17.49 -2.91 -5.10
CA LEU A 263 17.90 -4.31 -5.11
C LEU A 263 18.57 -4.70 -3.79
N GLU A 264 18.51 -5.97 -3.43
CA GLU A 264 19.08 -6.55 -2.20
C GLU A 264 20.52 -6.07 -1.94
N SER A 265 21.35 -5.99 -2.99
CA SER A 265 22.74 -5.53 -2.93
C SER A 265 22.91 -4.09 -2.40
N ALA A 266 21.88 -3.25 -2.51
CA ALA A 266 21.92 -1.85 -2.07
C ALA A 266 21.31 -1.64 -0.67
N VAL A 267 20.69 -2.66 -0.07
CA VAL A 267 19.95 -2.54 1.20
C VAL A 267 20.84 -2.07 2.34
N ALA A 268 21.96 -2.77 2.56
CA ALA A 268 22.81 -2.52 3.72
C ALA A 268 23.43 -1.11 3.68
N GLU A 269 23.89 -0.68 2.51
CA GLU A 269 24.45 0.66 2.32
C GLU A 269 23.38 1.75 2.44
N THR A 270 22.20 1.56 1.83
CA THR A 270 21.09 2.52 1.94
C THR A 270 20.66 2.71 3.39
N MET A 271 20.55 1.63 4.16
CA MET A 271 20.18 1.69 5.58
C MET A 271 21.25 2.42 6.42
N ALA A 272 22.54 2.20 6.16
CA ALA A 272 23.62 2.91 6.83
C ALA A 272 23.61 4.42 6.52
N LEU A 273 23.28 4.80 5.26
CA LEU A 273 23.12 6.20 4.88
C LEU A 273 21.90 6.84 5.56
N VAL A 274 20.77 6.14 5.63
CA VAL A 274 19.58 6.62 6.34
C VAL A 274 19.88 6.83 7.81
N ASP A 275 20.55 5.89 8.47
CA ASP A 275 20.92 6.01 9.89
C ASP A 275 21.87 7.20 10.15
N TYR A 276 22.79 7.48 9.22
CA TYR A 276 23.69 8.61 9.33
C TYR A 276 22.99 9.97 9.11
N PHE A 277 22.27 10.11 8.00
CA PHE A 277 21.66 11.38 7.58
C PHE A 277 20.34 11.68 8.29
N PHE A 278 19.64 10.67 8.80
CA PHE A 278 18.39 10.78 9.57
C PHE A 278 18.51 10.02 10.90
N PRO A 279 19.38 10.46 11.81
CA PRO A 279 19.65 9.77 13.07
C PRO A 279 18.40 9.65 13.95
N SER A 280 18.31 8.58 14.71
CA SER A 280 17.23 8.34 15.67
C SER A 280 17.58 8.88 17.06
N ASN A 281 16.59 9.47 17.75
CA ASN A 281 16.67 9.82 19.18
C ASN A 281 16.52 8.62 20.13
N ASN A 282 16.02 7.48 19.64
CA ASN A 282 15.69 6.33 20.47
C ASN A 282 16.82 5.30 20.48
N SER A 283 17.20 4.86 21.68
CA SER A 283 18.14 3.75 21.95
C SER A 283 17.55 2.35 21.68
N GLY A 284 16.34 2.26 21.13
CA GLY A 284 15.65 1.02 20.78
C GLY A 284 15.78 0.64 19.31
N ASN A 285 15.29 -0.56 18.95
CA ASN A 285 15.38 -1.08 17.58
C ASN A 285 14.42 -0.31 16.65
N THR A 286 14.97 0.66 15.90
CA THR A 286 14.24 1.56 14.98
C THR A 286 13.87 0.90 13.67
N VAL A 287 14.40 -0.29 13.37
CA VAL A 287 14.17 -1.03 12.14
C VAL A 287 13.29 -2.24 12.40
N GLN A 288 12.21 -2.35 11.63
CA GLN A 288 11.25 -3.45 11.67
C GLN A 288 11.32 -4.27 10.39
N GLY A 289 10.98 -5.56 10.46
CA GLY A 289 10.86 -6.44 9.29
C GLY A 289 12.11 -7.28 9.05
N LEU A 290 12.58 -7.33 7.79
CA LEU A 290 13.71 -8.16 7.40
C LEU A 290 15.01 -7.65 8.04
N PRO A 291 15.93 -8.54 8.46
CA PRO A 291 17.21 -8.13 9.02
C PRO A 291 18.03 -7.36 7.98
N VAL A 292 18.85 -6.43 8.47
CA VAL A 292 19.74 -5.62 7.64
C VAL A 292 21.18 -5.99 8.00
N PRO A 293 22.00 -6.42 7.04
CA PRO A 293 23.42 -6.69 7.29
C PRO A 293 24.16 -5.42 7.71
N PRO A 294 25.20 -5.52 8.57
CA PRO A 294 26.05 -4.38 8.87
C PRO A 294 26.78 -3.91 7.61
N CYS A 295 26.89 -2.59 7.44
CA CYS A 295 27.60 -1.98 6.33
C CYS A 295 28.44 -0.80 6.83
N ASN A 296 29.69 -0.71 6.37
CA ASN A 296 30.50 0.48 6.54
C ASN A 296 30.32 1.38 5.30
N ALA A 297 29.51 2.43 5.44
CA ALA A 297 29.22 3.39 4.36
C ALA A 297 30.05 4.68 4.46
N LYS A 298 31.16 4.69 5.22
CA LYS A 298 31.91 5.93 5.53
C LYS A 298 32.36 6.71 4.30
N GLU A 299 32.92 6.02 3.30
CA GLU A 299 33.39 6.68 2.06
C GLU A 299 32.21 7.29 1.27
N THR A 300 31.08 6.56 1.20
CA THR A 300 29.87 7.04 0.54
C THR A 300 29.26 8.23 1.28
N VAL A 301 29.25 8.21 2.62
CA VAL A 301 28.83 9.36 3.44
C VAL A 301 29.67 10.60 3.11
N GLN A 302 31.00 10.47 3.14
CA GLN A 302 31.91 11.58 2.84
C GLN A 302 31.69 12.13 1.43
N ALA A 303 31.46 11.26 0.45
CA ALA A 303 31.17 11.68 -0.91
C ALA A 303 29.80 12.40 -1.04
N ILE A 304 28.79 11.97 -0.29
CA ILE A 304 27.47 12.62 -0.24
C ILE A 304 27.54 13.99 0.47
N GLU A 305 28.32 14.10 1.55
CA GLU A 305 28.57 15.38 2.22
C GLU A 305 29.32 16.36 1.30
N ALA A 306 30.28 15.85 0.51
CA ALA A 306 31.05 16.66 -0.43
C ALA A 306 30.21 17.26 -1.57
N VAL A 307 29.06 16.66 -1.90
CA VAL A 307 28.08 17.24 -2.85
C VAL A 307 27.04 18.14 -2.18
N GLY A 308 27.20 18.43 -0.88
CA GLY A 308 26.46 19.46 -0.16
C GLY A 308 25.33 18.95 0.74
N MET A 309 25.05 17.64 0.77
CA MET A 309 24.01 17.08 1.64
C MET A 309 24.40 17.23 3.10
N GLN A 310 23.48 17.76 3.90
CA GLN A 310 23.68 17.92 5.35
C GLN A 310 22.93 16.84 6.12
N LYS A 311 23.53 16.45 7.24
CA LYS A 311 22.86 15.61 8.23
C LYS A 311 21.64 16.35 8.80
N GLN A 312 20.53 15.63 8.94
CA GLN A 312 19.27 16.17 9.44
C GLN A 312 19.18 16.06 10.96
N ASP A 313 18.23 16.79 11.56
CA ASP A 313 17.97 16.74 12.99
C ASP A 313 17.57 15.34 13.47
N ASP A 314 17.89 15.03 14.72
CA ASP A 314 17.61 13.73 15.30
C ASP A 314 16.10 13.48 15.51
N GLY A 315 15.67 12.26 15.23
CA GLY A 315 14.31 11.77 15.48
C GLY A 315 13.24 12.22 14.48
N LEU A 316 13.65 12.67 13.29
CA LEU A 316 12.73 12.99 12.19
C LEU A 316 12.06 11.74 11.60
N LEU A 317 12.70 10.57 11.69
CA LEU A 317 12.10 9.28 11.39
C LEU A 317 11.60 8.62 12.69
N LYS A 318 10.36 8.14 12.68
CA LYS A 318 9.78 7.37 13.80
C LYS A 318 10.36 5.97 13.87
N TYR A 319 10.43 5.31 12.72
CA TYR A 319 11.00 3.99 12.53
C TYR A 319 11.12 3.69 11.03
N VAL A 320 11.80 2.61 10.70
CA VAL A 320 11.99 2.11 9.34
C VAL A 320 11.40 0.72 9.23
N ILE A 321 10.77 0.40 8.10
CA ILE A 321 10.32 -0.96 7.79
C ILE A 321 11.11 -1.47 6.58
N HIS A 322 11.82 -2.58 6.76
CA HIS A 322 12.49 -3.29 5.68
C HIS A 322 11.67 -4.52 5.26
N THR A 323 11.27 -4.59 4.00
CA THR A 323 10.47 -5.68 3.44
C THR A 323 10.84 -5.95 1.98
N ARG A 324 10.09 -6.81 1.30
CA ARG A 324 10.31 -7.20 -0.11
C ARG A 324 8.99 -7.46 -0.82
N ILE A 325 9.05 -7.69 -2.13
CA ILE A 325 7.88 -8.10 -2.91
C ILE A 325 7.26 -9.37 -2.30
N GLY A 326 5.93 -9.37 -2.18
CA GLY A 326 5.18 -10.39 -1.46
C GLY A 326 4.12 -11.08 -2.31
N GLU A 327 3.61 -12.18 -1.77
CA GLU A 327 2.47 -12.91 -2.33
C GLU A 327 1.14 -12.18 -2.08
N GLY A 328 0.11 -12.60 -2.82
CA GLY A 328 -1.24 -12.05 -2.70
C GLY A 328 -1.98 -12.51 -1.44
N ALA A 329 -3.30 -12.30 -1.43
CA ALA A 329 -4.15 -12.70 -0.31
C ALA A 329 -4.12 -14.22 -0.10
N LYS A 330 -4.10 -14.66 1.17
CA LYS A 330 -4.05 -16.07 1.55
C LYS A 330 -5.10 -16.41 2.58
N GLU A 331 -5.64 -17.62 2.46
CA GLU A 331 -6.53 -18.21 3.45
C GLU A 331 -5.68 -18.86 4.54
N LEU A 332 -6.06 -18.66 5.80
CA LEU A 332 -5.44 -19.30 6.96
C LEU A 332 -6.39 -20.38 7.47
N THR A 333 -5.95 -21.64 7.46
CA THR A 333 -6.77 -22.79 7.84
C THR A 333 -6.60 -23.19 9.31
N ASP A 334 -5.57 -22.69 9.98
CA ASP A 334 -5.36 -22.94 11.40
C ASP A 334 -6.34 -22.11 12.25
N SER A 335 -7.14 -22.80 13.06
CA SER A 335 -8.12 -22.17 13.97
C SER A 335 -7.48 -21.22 14.97
N GLY A 336 -6.20 -21.41 15.34
CA GLY A 336 -5.46 -20.52 16.22
C GLY A 336 -5.23 -19.12 15.63
N THR A 337 -5.44 -18.94 14.32
CA THR A 337 -5.25 -17.66 13.63
C THR A 337 -6.50 -16.78 13.62
N HIS A 338 -7.67 -17.34 13.95
CA HIS A 338 -8.94 -16.63 13.95
C HIS A 338 -8.94 -15.46 14.92
N LEU A 339 -9.68 -14.40 14.56
CA LEU A 339 -9.85 -13.20 15.38
C LEU A 339 -11.17 -13.17 16.15
N LEU A 340 -12.08 -14.09 15.82
CA LEU A 340 -13.37 -14.25 16.46
C LEU A 340 -13.39 -15.53 17.29
N SER A 341 -14.05 -15.49 18.43
CA SER A 341 -14.40 -16.65 19.23
C SER A 341 -15.47 -17.51 18.54
N ALA A 342 -15.79 -18.67 19.12
CA ALA A 342 -16.92 -19.49 18.68
C ALA A 342 -18.29 -18.78 18.79
N SER A 343 -18.41 -17.75 19.63
CA SER A 343 -19.61 -16.91 19.73
C SER A 343 -19.63 -15.76 18.70
N GLY A 344 -18.60 -15.64 17.86
CA GLY A 344 -18.49 -14.59 16.87
C GLY A 344 -18.12 -13.22 17.43
N LEU A 345 -17.54 -13.17 18.64
CA LEU A 345 -17.04 -11.92 19.24
C LEU A 345 -15.51 -11.85 19.14
N PRO A 346 -14.92 -10.64 19.09
CA PRO A 346 -13.46 -10.51 19.03
C PRO A 346 -12.76 -11.21 20.19
N LEU A 347 -11.68 -11.94 19.90
CA LEU A 347 -10.81 -12.52 20.92
C LEU A 347 -10.03 -11.45 21.71
N ARG A 348 -9.84 -10.27 21.10
CA ARG A 348 -9.13 -9.13 21.68
C ARG A 348 -9.93 -7.85 21.40
N LEU A 349 -10.19 -7.09 22.46
CA LEU A 349 -10.74 -5.73 22.39
C LEU A 349 -9.65 -4.74 22.82
N ALA A 350 -9.71 -3.52 22.29
CA ALA A 350 -8.70 -2.48 22.50
C ALA A 350 -8.88 -1.69 23.80
#